data_AF-A0A6J1Z255-F1
#
_entry.id   AF-A0A6J1Z255-F1
#
_cell.length_a   1.000
_cell.length_b   1.000
_cell.length_c   1.000
_cell.angle_alpha   90.00
_cell.angle_beta   90.00
_cell.angle_gamma   90.00
#
_symmetry.space_group_name_H-M   'P 1'
#
loop_
_entity.id
_entity.type
_entity.pdbx_description
1 polymer ?
#
loop_
_entity_poly.entity_id
_entity_poly.type
_entity_poly.pdbx_seq_one_letter_code
_entity_poly.pdbx_strand_id
1 'polypeptide(L)'
;MGAHSEDPQLCWASRLLGFSSLILTLGAFSTVVNGSGTHGSQVEDSGNVVSLTGTQGGSVSFHVTQSPESLPAVTLEKISWGIKSESHNTIILLVSPGEDVPTWVNFEDKFEKRVHVLNTTTLRIDNLTLEDSGQYWARVSLTGGRETNRYFHLTVYEPVPHPQILAKTPSVTPDWCSVTLECHAPGTREDVNVSWESKGLPRELEQRGVPGPAPNPWTVALKLPLSQPSPSITCVVSNPGDRKTATRDLGEVCAHGPHGPDGSAHLPDILATVGVNVGLIVGALVVVLLVIGVTVRIWLMCDRGRIRTERFRLCCWRQ
;
A
#
# COMPACT_ATOMS: atom_id res chain seq x y z
N MET A 1 51.76 -29.30 -19.33
CA MET A 1 51.46 -30.75 -19.37
C MET A 1 50.96 -31.08 -17.96
N GLY A 2 49.69 -31.35 -17.66
CA GLY A 2 48.65 -32.05 -18.42
C GLY A 2 48.72 -33.55 -18.08
N ALA A 3 47.67 -34.30 -17.74
CA ALA A 3 46.25 -34.09 -17.38
C ALA A 3 45.69 -35.51 -17.08
N HIS A 4 44.46 -35.63 -16.57
CA HIS A 4 43.75 -36.87 -16.15
C HIS A 4 44.25 -37.50 -14.83
N SER A 5 43.45 -37.76 -13.78
CA SER A 5 42.00 -38.01 -13.59
C SER A 5 41.53 -39.43 -13.91
N GLU A 6 41.24 -40.21 -12.86
CA GLU A 6 40.05 -41.07 -12.72
C GLU A 6 39.93 -41.59 -11.26
N ASP A 7 38.70 -41.71 -10.75
CA ASP A 7 38.32 -42.24 -9.43
C ASP A 7 36.91 -42.86 -9.59
N PRO A 8 36.64 -44.07 -9.07
CA PRO A 8 35.38 -44.20 -8.32
C PRO A 8 35.34 -45.25 -7.17
N GLN A 9 34.77 -44.78 -6.05
CA GLN A 9 33.66 -45.39 -5.27
C GLN A 9 33.87 -46.58 -4.28
N LEU A 10 33.62 -46.23 -3.01
CA LEU A 10 32.62 -46.81 -2.07
C LEU A 10 32.56 -48.32 -1.78
N CYS A 11 32.70 -48.66 -0.49
CA CYS A 11 31.76 -49.56 0.21
C CYS A 11 31.72 -49.31 1.73
N TRP A 12 30.54 -49.52 2.34
CA TRP A 12 30.25 -49.30 3.77
C TRP A 12 30.72 -50.44 4.69
N ALA A 13 30.94 -50.14 5.99
CA ALA A 13 30.11 -50.60 7.12
C ALA A 13 30.89 -50.87 8.43
N SER A 14 30.16 -50.81 9.55
CA SER A 14 30.49 -51.34 10.90
C SER A 14 31.31 -50.47 11.85
N ARG A 15 30.66 -49.95 12.91
CA ARG A 15 30.56 -50.67 14.19
C ARG A 15 29.47 -50.07 15.09
N LEU A 16 28.87 -50.93 15.92
CA LEU A 16 27.73 -50.65 16.80
C LEU A 16 28.11 -50.88 18.27
N LEU A 17 27.41 -50.18 19.16
CA LEU A 17 27.18 -50.45 20.59
C LEU A 17 28.35 -50.23 21.58
N GLY A 18 28.01 -49.61 22.73
CA GLY A 18 28.95 -49.45 23.86
C GLY A 18 28.58 -48.42 24.94
N PHE A 19 27.32 -48.01 25.12
CA PHE A 19 26.94 -47.15 26.25
C PHE A 19 26.67 -47.97 27.52
N SER A 20 27.47 -47.76 28.57
CA SER A 20 27.13 -48.06 29.96
C SER A 20 27.85 -47.07 30.89
N SER A 21 27.25 -46.77 32.04
CA SER A 21 27.47 -45.52 32.77
C SER A 21 27.85 -45.71 34.25
N LEU A 22 28.45 -44.64 34.78
CA LEU A 22 28.28 -44.11 36.15
C LEU A 22 29.22 -44.54 37.31
N ILE A 23 29.60 -43.49 38.06
CA ILE A 23 30.10 -43.38 39.47
C ILE A 23 31.55 -43.78 39.82
N LEU A 24 32.39 -42.73 39.91
CA LEU A 24 33.48 -42.49 40.86
C LEU A 24 33.52 -40.96 41.12
N THR A 25 33.85 -40.35 42.27
CA THR A 25 34.14 -40.82 43.66
C THR A 25 33.87 -39.67 44.65
N LEU A 26 33.92 -39.91 45.97
CA LEU A 26 33.78 -38.89 47.02
C LEU A 26 35.07 -38.08 47.30
N GLY A 27 34.90 -36.79 47.58
CA GLY A 27 35.61 -36.12 48.68
C GLY A 27 36.77 -35.16 48.37
N ALA A 28 36.56 -33.87 48.65
CA ALA A 28 37.57 -32.97 49.24
C ALA A 28 36.88 -31.74 49.88
N PHE A 29 37.24 -31.40 51.12
CA PHE A 29 36.89 -30.13 51.74
C PHE A 29 37.77 -29.00 51.18
N SER A 30 37.22 -27.80 51.04
CA SER A 30 38.00 -26.56 50.86
C SER A 30 37.39 -25.42 51.66
N THR A 31 38.26 -24.52 52.12
CA THR A 31 38.04 -23.61 53.25
C THR A 31 37.27 -22.34 52.90
N VAL A 32 36.52 -21.82 53.88
CA VAL A 32 36.03 -20.44 53.88
C VAL A 32 37.22 -19.48 53.76
N VAL A 33 37.20 -18.64 52.73
CA VAL A 33 38.02 -17.43 52.63
C VAL A 33 37.07 -16.27 52.33
N ASN A 34 36.97 -15.32 53.27
CA ASN A 34 36.23 -14.08 53.06
C ASN A 34 36.98 -13.20 52.06
N GLY A 35 36.51 -13.17 50.81
CA GLY A 35 36.89 -12.16 49.82
C GLY A 35 35.77 -11.12 49.68
N SER A 36 35.98 -9.92 50.21
CA SER A 36 35.03 -8.81 50.04
C SER A 36 35.10 -8.25 48.62
N GLY A 37 34.32 -8.84 47.70
CA GLY A 37 34.04 -8.31 46.37
C GLY A 37 32.54 -8.11 46.25
N THR A 38 32.08 -6.87 46.26
CA THR A 38 30.65 -6.54 46.20
C THR A 38 30.00 -7.15 44.97
N HIS A 39 28.91 -7.89 45.19
CA HIS A 39 27.98 -8.32 44.15
C HIS A 39 27.61 -7.11 43.27
N GLY A 40 28.21 -7.01 42.08
CA GLY A 40 27.63 -6.26 40.98
C GLY A 40 26.39 -7.03 40.56
N SER A 41 25.26 -6.78 41.23
CA SER A 41 23.99 -7.37 40.83
C SER A 41 23.69 -6.89 39.41
N GLN A 42 23.82 -7.80 38.45
CA GLN A 42 23.17 -7.68 37.15
C GLN A 42 21.66 -7.74 37.40
N VAL A 43 21.11 -6.60 37.81
CA VAL A 43 19.68 -6.35 37.77
C VAL A 43 19.35 -6.28 36.29
N GLU A 44 18.86 -7.39 35.75
CA GLU A 44 18.07 -7.36 34.53
C GLU A 44 16.80 -6.58 34.86
N ASP A 45 16.91 -5.26 34.72
CA ASP A 45 15.82 -4.30 34.77
C ASP A 45 14.87 -4.64 33.62
N SER A 46 13.95 -5.59 33.89
CA SER A 46 12.80 -5.93 33.06
C SER A 46 11.74 -4.83 33.11
N GLY A 47 12.19 -3.57 33.08
CA GLY A 47 11.34 -2.42 32.83
C GLY A 47 10.68 -2.57 31.47
N ASN A 48 9.39 -2.23 31.43
CA ASN A 48 8.53 -2.42 30.25
C ASN A 48 9.21 -1.92 28.97
N VAL A 49 9.57 -2.85 28.08
CA VAL A 49 10.12 -2.55 26.76
C VAL A 49 8.98 -2.02 25.89
N VAL A 50 9.15 -0.81 25.36
CA VAL A 50 8.16 -0.20 24.47
C VAL A 50 8.35 -0.76 23.06
N SER A 51 7.41 -1.58 22.59
CA SER A 51 7.38 -2.01 21.20
C SER A 51 7.01 -0.84 20.30
N LEU A 52 7.86 -0.56 19.30
CA LEU A 52 7.65 0.43 18.26
C LEU A 52 7.62 -0.28 16.91
N THR A 53 6.69 0.14 16.05
CA THR A 53 6.56 -0.42 14.71
C THR A 53 6.80 0.67 13.67
N GLY A 54 7.55 0.33 12.62
CA GLY A 54 7.77 1.19 11.47
C GLY A 54 7.66 0.44 10.16
N THR A 55 7.66 1.19 9.07
CA THR A 55 7.62 0.68 7.70
C THR A 55 8.84 1.20 6.95
N GLN A 56 9.44 0.37 6.11
CA GLN A 56 10.59 0.74 5.29
C GLN A 56 10.31 2.00 4.46
N GLY A 57 11.25 2.94 4.43
CA GLY A 57 11.10 4.27 3.82
C GLY A 57 10.26 5.26 4.64
N GLY A 58 9.52 4.79 5.64
CA GLY A 58 8.76 5.60 6.59
C GLY A 58 9.62 6.13 7.75
N SER A 59 8.97 6.49 8.85
CA SER A 59 9.60 7.12 10.01
C SER A 59 8.99 6.68 11.34
N VAL A 60 9.79 6.67 12.41
CA VAL A 60 9.32 6.36 13.77
C VAL A 60 9.87 7.36 14.78
N SER A 61 9.11 7.62 15.85
CA SER A 61 9.50 8.49 16.95
C SER A 61 9.60 7.72 18.26
N PHE A 62 10.75 7.82 18.90
CA PHE A 62 11.02 7.33 20.25
C PHE A 62 10.70 8.45 21.24
N HIS A 63 9.70 8.25 22.10
CA HIS A 63 9.29 9.22 23.10
C HIS A 63 9.58 8.72 24.52
N VAL A 64 10.32 9.50 25.30
CA VAL A 64 10.55 9.24 26.72
C VAL A 64 9.52 10.00 27.55
N THR A 65 8.50 9.27 28.01
CA THR A 65 7.57 9.80 29.01
C THR A 65 8.28 9.90 30.35
N GLN A 66 8.52 11.13 30.82
CA GLN A 66 8.99 11.37 32.18
C GLN A 66 7.91 10.87 33.15
N SER A 67 8.30 10.06 34.13
CA SER A 67 7.41 9.70 35.24
C SER A 67 7.04 10.99 36.00
N PRO A 68 5.75 11.24 36.32
CA PRO A 68 5.38 12.34 37.19
C PRO A 68 5.71 12.01 38.65
N GLU A 69 7.01 11.87 38.95
CA GLU A 69 7.46 11.95 40.33
C GLU A 69 7.39 13.41 40.76
N SER A 70 6.46 13.65 41.68
CA SER A 70 5.87 14.92 42.09
C SER A 70 6.81 15.83 42.90
N LEU A 71 8.08 15.90 42.53
CA LEU A 71 9.12 16.67 43.21
C LEU A 71 9.56 17.87 42.34
N PRO A 72 9.15 19.12 42.67
CA PRO A 72 9.55 20.33 41.94
C PRO A 72 11.06 20.59 41.88
N ALA A 73 11.87 19.85 42.66
CA ALA A 73 13.31 19.97 42.73
C ALA A 73 14.07 19.07 41.72
N VAL A 74 13.37 18.18 41.02
CA VAL A 74 14.01 17.26 40.07
C VAL A 74 13.79 17.75 38.63
N THR A 75 14.86 18.22 38.01
CA THR A 75 14.85 18.70 36.62
C THR A 75 15.64 17.76 35.72
N LEU A 76 15.28 17.74 34.43
CA LEU A 76 16.05 17.02 33.42
C LEU A 76 17.42 17.68 33.23
N GLU A 77 18.50 16.90 33.28
CA GLU A 77 19.85 17.39 32.95
C GLU A 77 20.21 17.03 31.50
N LYS A 78 19.95 15.79 31.10
CA LYS A 78 20.23 15.28 29.74
C LYS A 78 19.48 13.97 29.46
N ILE A 79 19.35 13.63 28.18
CA ILE A 79 19.02 12.28 27.72
C ILE A 79 20.12 11.75 26.81
N SER A 80 20.67 10.59 27.16
CA SER A 80 21.57 9.83 26.30
C SER A 80 20.79 8.76 25.55
N TRP A 81 20.76 8.83 24.22
CA TRP A 81 20.16 7.83 23.35
C TRP A 81 21.22 6.83 22.87
N GLY A 82 20.82 5.57 22.71
CA GLY A 82 21.72 4.51 22.34
C GLY A 82 21.04 3.30 21.71
N ILE A 83 21.88 2.45 21.13
CA ILE A 83 21.54 1.12 20.65
C ILE A 83 21.97 0.11 21.71
N LYS A 84 21.17 -0.94 21.90
CA LYS A 84 21.49 -2.07 22.76
C LYS A 84 21.78 -3.27 21.87
N SER A 85 23.00 -3.79 21.97
CA SER A 85 23.42 -5.06 21.36
C SER A 85 23.60 -6.10 22.47
N GLU A 86 23.70 -7.38 22.11
CA GLU A 86 23.82 -8.48 23.09
C GLU A 86 25.05 -8.34 24.01
N SER A 87 26.15 -7.78 23.50
CA SER A 87 27.44 -7.68 24.20
C SER A 87 27.72 -6.33 24.84
N HIS A 88 27.09 -5.24 24.38
CA HIS A 88 27.32 -3.88 24.87
C HIS A 88 26.20 -2.90 24.50
N ASN A 89 26.09 -1.83 25.28
CA ASN A 89 25.21 -0.69 24.99
C ASN A 89 26.04 0.47 24.42
N THR A 90 25.70 0.92 23.21
CA THR A 90 26.40 2.00 22.51
C THR A 90 25.58 3.29 22.59
N ILE A 91 26.15 4.36 23.14
CA ILE A 91 25.52 5.69 23.16
C ILE A 91 25.80 6.38 21.81
N ILE A 92 24.76 6.78 21.09
CA ILE A 92 24.88 7.47 19.79
C ILE A 92 24.80 8.99 19.96
N LEU A 93 23.93 9.48 20.84
CA LEU A 93 23.53 10.89 20.91
C LEU A 93 23.24 11.34 22.35
N LEU A 94 23.70 12.52 22.72
CA LEU A 94 23.33 13.24 23.94
C LEU A 94 22.49 14.46 23.59
N VAL A 95 21.40 14.67 24.34
CA VAL A 95 20.50 15.81 24.16
C VAL A 95 20.26 16.48 25.52
N SER A 96 20.64 17.75 25.64
CA SER A 96 20.43 18.55 26.87
C SER A 96 19.27 19.53 26.67
N PRO A 97 18.53 19.92 27.73
CA PRO A 97 17.56 21.00 27.63
C PRO A 97 18.24 22.34 27.31
N GLY A 98 17.69 23.10 26.37
CA GLY A 98 18.20 24.43 26.00
C GLY A 98 19.42 24.45 25.07
N GLU A 99 19.88 23.29 24.59
CA GLU A 99 20.86 23.19 23.49
C GLU A 99 20.14 22.95 22.16
N ASP A 100 20.40 23.82 21.16
CA ASP A 100 19.78 23.71 19.83
C ASP A 100 20.37 22.59 18.96
N VAL A 101 21.58 22.11 19.31
CA VAL A 101 22.34 21.10 18.56
C VAL A 101 22.70 19.95 19.49
N PRO A 102 22.31 18.69 19.19
CA PRO A 102 22.64 17.56 20.03
C PRO A 102 24.09 17.12 19.85
N THR A 103 24.68 16.54 20.91
CA THR A 103 26.07 16.06 20.89
C THR A 103 26.12 14.61 20.42
N TRP A 104 26.71 14.37 19.24
CA TRP A 104 26.99 13.03 18.72
C TRP A 104 28.20 12.41 19.45
N VAL A 105 28.09 11.13 19.83
CA VAL A 105 29.16 10.39 20.53
C VAL A 105 29.70 9.27 19.66
N ASN A 106 28.85 8.30 19.32
CA ASN A 106 29.17 7.30 18.29
C ASN A 106 28.38 7.66 17.04
N PHE A 107 29.10 8.15 16.04
CA PHE A 107 28.56 8.55 14.76
C PHE A 107 28.67 7.37 13.79
N GLU A 108 27.53 6.72 13.52
CA GLU A 108 27.42 5.83 12.37
C GLU A 108 26.83 6.63 11.21
N ASP A 109 27.50 6.64 10.05
CA ASP A 109 27.08 7.36 8.84
C ASP A 109 25.63 7.05 8.43
N LYS A 110 25.13 5.86 8.78
CA LYS A 110 23.75 5.42 8.53
C LYS A 110 22.69 6.25 9.28
N PHE A 111 23.06 7.01 10.32
CA PHE A 111 22.13 7.80 11.13
C PHE A 111 22.20 9.31 10.87
N GLU A 112 23.36 9.84 10.43
CA GLU A 112 23.64 11.29 10.28
C GLU A 112 22.46 12.10 9.71
N LYS A 113 21.91 11.63 8.59
CA LYS A 113 20.93 12.35 7.78
C LYS A 113 19.48 11.93 8.03
N ARG A 114 19.25 11.00 8.98
CA ARG A 114 17.96 10.36 9.24
C ARG A 114 17.45 10.56 10.66
N VAL A 115 18.36 10.83 11.61
CA VAL A 115 18.00 11.06 13.00
C VAL A 115 17.75 12.55 13.25
N HIS A 116 16.59 12.84 13.81
CA HIS A 116 16.16 14.19 14.14
C HIS A 116 15.71 14.28 15.61
N VAL A 117 16.28 15.23 16.35
CA VAL A 117 15.80 15.57 17.69
C VAL A 117 14.62 16.53 17.54
N LEU A 118 13.41 16.08 17.87
CA LEU A 118 12.21 16.92 17.79
C LEU A 118 12.03 17.80 19.02
N ASN A 119 12.50 17.30 20.17
CA ASN A 119 12.64 17.99 21.45
C ASN A 119 13.53 17.12 22.36
N THR A 120 13.86 17.60 23.56
CA THR A 120 14.77 16.90 24.49
C THR A 120 14.33 15.47 24.86
N THR A 121 13.02 15.16 24.83
CA THR A 121 12.48 13.82 25.15
C THR A 121 12.08 12.97 23.94
N THR A 122 12.24 13.48 22.72
CA THR A 122 11.72 12.85 21.50
C THR A 122 12.74 12.83 20.36
N LEU A 123 13.18 11.62 20.01
CA LEU A 123 14.06 11.35 18.87
C LEU A 123 13.25 10.69 17.75
N ARG A 124 13.42 11.14 16.51
CA ARG A 124 12.79 10.58 15.31
C ARG A 124 13.85 10.00 14.38
N ILE A 125 13.54 8.87 13.74
CA ILE A 125 14.34 8.29 12.67
C ILE A 125 13.48 8.24 11.41
N ASP A 126 13.96 8.89 10.34
CA ASP A 126 13.34 8.93 9.02
C ASP A 126 13.99 7.94 8.04
N ASN A 127 13.30 7.65 6.93
CA ASN A 127 13.73 6.71 5.88
C ASN A 127 14.24 5.38 6.47
N LEU A 128 13.36 4.68 7.19
CA LEU A 128 13.69 3.43 7.87
C LEU A 128 14.11 2.32 6.91
N THR A 129 15.05 1.50 7.36
CA THR A 129 15.55 0.30 6.70
C THR A 129 15.23 -0.93 7.57
N LEU A 130 15.24 -2.14 6.98
CA LEU A 130 15.03 -3.36 7.78
C LEU A 130 16.11 -3.55 8.85
N GLU A 131 17.34 -3.10 8.56
CA GLU A 131 18.50 -3.13 9.46
C GLU A 131 18.39 -2.18 10.66
N ASP A 132 17.46 -1.21 10.65
CA ASP A 132 17.18 -0.37 11.82
C ASP A 132 16.35 -1.13 12.88
N SER A 133 15.84 -2.32 12.58
CA SER A 133 15.12 -3.16 13.55
C SER A 133 16.06 -3.63 14.67
N GLY A 134 15.67 -3.48 15.93
CA GLY A 134 16.52 -3.85 17.05
C GLY A 134 16.13 -3.22 18.39
N GLN A 135 17.00 -3.37 19.38
CA GLN A 135 16.81 -2.77 20.71
C GLN A 135 17.48 -1.38 20.78
N TYR A 136 16.70 -0.39 21.19
CA TYR A 136 17.15 0.97 21.46
C TYR A 136 16.92 1.29 22.92
N TRP A 137 17.64 2.28 23.44
CA TRP A 137 17.47 2.72 24.81
C TRP A 137 17.73 4.23 24.96
N ALA A 138 17.11 4.79 25.99
CA ALA A 138 17.33 6.16 26.42
C ALA A 138 17.63 6.16 27.91
N ARG A 139 18.69 6.85 28.32
CA ARG A 139 18.97 7.15 29.72
C ARG A 139 18.61 8.58 30.02
N VAL A 140 17.68 8.75 30.95
CA VAL A 140 17.29 10.04 31.51
C VAL A 140 18.18 10.30 32.71
N SER A 141 19.03 11.33 32.65
CA SER A 141 19.77 11.81 33.82
C SER A 141 19.07 13.05 34.38
N LEU A 142 18.80 13.05 35.68
CA LEU A 142 18.05 14.05 36.42
C LEU A 142 18.91 14.62 37.56
N THR A 143 18.57 15.83 38.01
CA THR A 143 19.28 16.47 39.12
C THR A 143 19.34 15.62 40.38
N GLY A 144 20.45 15.74 41.11
CA GLY A 144 20.77 14.87 42.25
C GLY A 144 21.41 13.53 41.85
N GLY A 145 21.87 13.38 40.60
CA GLY A 145 22.55 12.18 40.12
C GLY A 145 21.60 10.99 39.91
N ARG A 146 20.31 11.25 39.71
CA ARG A 146 19.29 10.21 39.55
C ARG A 146 19.15 9.85 38.08
N GLU A 147 19.32 8.57 37.76
CA GLU A 147 19.19 8.07 36.38
C GLU A 147 18.01 7.10 36.24
N THR A 148 17.42 7.04 35.04
CA THR A 148 16.39 6.06 34.69
C THR A 148 16.52 5.67 33.23
N ASN A 149 16.53 4.36 32.95
CA ASN A 149 16.57 3.85 31.58
C ASN A 149 15.14 3.63 31.04
N ARG A 150 14.99 3.78 29.72
CA ARG A 150 13.83 3.34 28.94
C ARG A 150 14.33 2.51 27.77
N TYR A 151 13.66 1.40 27.51
CA TYR A 151 14.03 0.47 26.46
C TYR A 151 12.92 0.42 25.42
N PHE A 152 13.32 0.38 24.16
CA PHE A 152 12.43 0.30 23.01
C PHE A 152 12.85 -0.89 22.14
N HIS A 153 11.89 -1.56 21.53
CA HIS A 153 12.15 -2.55 20.49
C HIS A 153 11.50 -2.07 19.20
N LEU A 154 12.30 -1.70 18.21
CA LEU A 154 11.82 -1.30 16.89
C LEU A 154 11.75 -2.52 15.99
N THR A 155 10.59 -2.76 15.38
CA THR A 155 10.44 -3.71 14.27
C THR A 155 10.04 -2.94 13.01
N VAL A 156 10.86 -3.01 11.96
CA VAL A 156 10.60 -2.38 10.66
C VAL A 156 10.08 -3.44 9.69
N TYR A 157 8.90 -3.20 9.14
CA TYR A 157 8.25 -4.08 8.16
C TYR A 157 8.45 -3.56 6.73
N GLU A 158 8.41 -4.48 5.76
CA GLU A 158 8.30 -4.10 4.35
C GLU A 158 6.92 -3.46 4.08
N PRO A 159 6.81 -2.52 3.12
CA PRO A 159 5.52 -1.93 2.76
C PRO A 159 4.63 -2.97 2.10
N VAL A 160 3.35 -3.05 2.50
CA VAL A 160 2.44 -4.02 1.88
C VAL A 160 2.14 -3.65 0.42
N PRO A 161 1.85 -4.62 -0.47
CA PRO A 161 1.42 -4.31 -1.83
C PRO A 161 0.09 -3.56 -1.85
N HIS A 162 -0.14 -2.75 -2.89
CA HIS A 162 -1.45 -2.14 -3.11
C HIS A 162 -2.43 -3.21 -3.65
N PRO A 163 -3.53 -3.52 -2.94
CA PRO A 163 -4.51 -4.48 -3.45
C PRO A 163 -5.25 -3.97 -4.67
N GLN A 164 -5.78 -4.90 -5.45
CA GLN A 164 -6.72 -4.67 -6.53
C GLN A 164 -7.91 -5.62 -6.35
N ILE A 165 -9.14 -5.12 -6.48
CA ILE A 165 -10.32 -5.98 -6.51
C ILE A 165 -10.62 -6.35 -7.97
N LEU A 166 -10.53 -7.65 -8.27
CA LEU A 166 -10.95 -8.25 -9.53
C LEU A 166 -12.35 -8.85 -9.35
N ALA A 167 -13.22 -8.64 -10.33
CA ALA A 167 -14.56 -9.24 -10.34
C ALA A 167 -14.63 -10.35 -11.39
N LYS A 168 -15.12 -11.53 -10.99
CA LYS A 168 -15.58 -12.55 -11.95
C LYS A 168 -16.93 -12.10 -12.52
N THR A 169 -17.28 -12.58 -13.71
CA THR A 169 -18.53 -12.22 -14.39
C THR A 169 -19.73 -12.42 -13.46
N PRO A 170 -20.53 -11.37 -13.19
CA PRO A 170 -21.67 -11.48 -12.29
C PRO A 170 -22.81 -12.26 -12.95
N SER A 171 -23.53 -13.05 -12.15
CA SER A 171 -24.81 -13.64 -12.53
C SER A 171 -25.94 -12.75 -12.03
N VAL A 172 -26.65 -12.10 -12.93
CA VAL A 172 -27.69 -11.11 -12.61
C VAL A 172 -29.07 -11.65 -12.98
N THR A 173 -30.00 -11.53 -12.05
CA THR A 173 -31.43 -11.88 -12.15
C THR A 173 -32.26 -10.65 -11.76
N PRO A 174 -33.58 -10.60 -12.04
CA PRO A 174 -34.40 -9.41 -11.77
C PRO A 174 -34.35 -8.91 -10.33
N ASP A 175 -34.19 -9.81 -9.35
CA ASP A 175 -34.16 -9.46 -7.93
C ASP A 175 -32.74 -9.49 -7.32
N TRP A 176 -31.81 -10.28 -7.89
CA TRP A 176 -30.51 -10.59 -7.27
C TRP A 176 -29.33 -10.52 -8.25
N CYS A 177 -28.21 -9.98 -7.79
CA CYS A 177 -26.89 -10.10 -8.40
C CYS A 177 -26.01 -11.03 -7.55
N SER A 178 -25.43 -12.06 -8.16
CA SER A 178 -24.45 -12.96 -7.52
C SER A 178 -23.09 -12.77 -8.17
N VAL A 179 -22.07 -12.41 -7.37
CA VAL A 179 -20.72 -12.14 -7.87
C VAL A 179 -19.67 -12.75 -6.95
N THR A 180 -18.55 -13.18 -7.54
CA THR A 180 -17.34 -13.52 -6.78
C THR A 180 -16.27 -12.48 -7.08
N LEU A 181 -15.79 -11.85 -6.02
CA LEU A 181 -14.69 -10.90 -6.06
C LEU A 181 -13.42 -11.57 -5.55
N GLU A 182 -12.28 -11.16 -6.07
CA GLU A 182 -10.95 -11.62 -5.69
C GLU A 182 -10.12 -10.40 -5.32
N CYS A 183 -9.51 -10.42 -4.13
CA CYS A 183 -8.47 -9.44 -3.83
C CYS A 183 -7.16 -9.97 -4.39
N HIS A 184 -6.59 -9.25 -5.36
CA HIS A 184 -5.29 -9.53 -5.93
C HIS A 184 -4.27 -8.57 -5.33
N ALA A 185 -3.31 -9.12 -4.61
CA ALA A 185 -2.20 -8.39 -4.02
C ALA A 185 -0.89 -9.07 -4.46
N PRO A 186 -0.14 -8.50 -5.41
CA PRO A 186 1.06 -9.14 -5.95
C PRO A 186 2.22 -9.05 -4.95
N GLY A 187 2.97 -10.15 -4.78
CA GLY A 187 4.13 -10.20 -3.89
C GLY A 187 3.79 -10.34 -2.39
N THR A 188 2.54 -10.66 -2.04
CA THR A 188 2.14 -10.95 -0.65
C THR A 188 2.97 -12.09 -0.05
N ARG A 189 3.44 -11.88 1.18
CA ARG A 189 4.25 -12.80 1.99
C ARG A 189 3.42 -13.38 3.14
N GLU A 190 3.95 -14.38 3.84
CA GLU A 190 3.26 -15.06 4.96
C GLU A 190 2.91 -14.15 6.15
N ASP A 191 3.64 -13.03 6.32
CA ASP A 191 3.45 -12.04 7.39
C ASP A 191 2.35 -11.00 7.10
N VAL A 192 1.69 -11.08 5.93
CA VAL A 192 0.68 -10.12 5.49
C VAL A 192 -0.73 -10.69 5.68
N ASN A 193 -1.55 -10.00 6.45
CA ASN A 193 -2.96 -10.30 6.64
C ASN A 193 -3.81 -9.66 5.53
N VAL A 194 -4.75 -10.42 4.96
CA VAL A 194 -5.70 -9.94 3.96
C VAL A 194 -7.13 -10.17 4.45
N SER A 195 -7.95 -9.13 4.46
CA SER A 195 -9.33 -9.18 4.94
C SER A 195 -10.27 -8.36 4.05
N TRP A 196 -11.57 -8.57 4.26
CA TRP A 196 -12.64 -7.84 3.58
C TRP A 196 -13.48 -7.06 4.60
N GLU A 197 -13.75 -5.79 4.29
CA GLU A 197 -14.62 -4.88 5.03
C GLU A 197 -15.77 -4.43 4.12
N SER A 198 -17.03 -4.58 4.55
CA SER A 198 -18.20 -4.13 3.78
C SER A 198 -18.83 -2.88 4.39
N LYS A 199 -19.46 -2.05 3.55
CA LYS A 199 -20.25 -0.88 3.95
C LYS A 199 -21.59 -0.91 3.22
N GLY A 200 -22.68 -0.96 3.99
CA GLY A 200 -24.04 -1.06 3.46
C GLY A 200 -24.54 -2.50 3.25
N LEU A 201 -23.73 -3.52 3.50
CA LEU A 201 -24.19 -4.92 3.55
C LEU A 201 -24.66 -5.30 4.96
N PRO A 202 -25.79 -6.02 5.10
CA PRO A 202 -26.06 -6.87 6.25
C PRO A 202 -24.95 -7.91 6.45
N ARG A 203 -24.55 -8.14 7.71
CA ARG A 203 -23.45 -9.07 8.05
C ARG A 203 -23.76 -10.51 7.68
N GLU A 204 -25.04 -10.86 7.59
CA GLU A 204 -25.55 -12.17 7.16
C GLU A 204 -25.29 -12.46 5.68
N LEU A 205 -25.02 -11.44 4.85
CA LEU A 205 -24.63 -11.61 3.44
C LEU A 205 -23.11 -11.71 3.25
N GLU A 206 -22.32 -11.46 4.30
CA GLU A 206 -20.88 -11.74 4.29
C GLU A 206 -20.65 -13.26 4.45
N GLN A 207 -20.52 -13.99 3.35
CA GLN A 207 -19.90 -15.32 3.39
C GLN A 207 -18.40 -15.16 3.70
N ARG A 208 -18.10 -14.98 4.98
CA ARG A 208 -16.76 -14.73 5.51
C ARG A 208 -15.86 -15.91 5.17
N GLY A 209 -14.95 -15.68 4.21
CA GLY A 209 -13.85 -16.60 3.93
C GLY A 209 -13.09 -16.91 5.21
N VAL A 210 -12.79 -18.19 5.41
CA VAL A 210 -12.09 -18.66 6.61
C VAL A 210 -10.72 -17.97 6.71
N PRO A 211 -10.35 -17.38 7.86
CA PRO A 211 -8.98 -16.93 8.10
C PRO A 211 -8.06 -18.16 8.05
N GLY A 212 -7.32 -18.30 6.96
CA GLY A 212 -6.41 -19.40 6.71
C GLY A 212 -5.10 -18.88 6.14
N PRO A 213 -3.97 -19.57 6.38
CA PRO A 213 -2.69 -19.18 5.80
C PRO A 213 -2.76 -19.21 4.27
N ALA A 214 -2.02 -18.31 3.63
CA ALA A 214 -1.80 -18.38 2.19
C ALA A 214 -1.22 -19.77 1.82
N PRO A 215 -1.65 -20.39 0.69
CA PRO A 215 -2.14 -19.74 -0.51
C PRO A 215 -3.59 -20.13 -0.86
N ASN A 216 -4.54 -19.25 -0.55
CA ASN A 216 -5.85 -19.22 -1.18
C ASN A 216 -6.00 -17.89 -1.93
N PRO A 217 -6.69 -17.84 -3.09
CA PRO A 217 -7.10 -16.55 -3.64
C PRO A 217 -8.08 -15.94 -2.63
N TRP A 218 -7.82 -14.70 -2.18
CA TRP A 218 -8.61 -14.05 -1.13
C TRP A 218 -9.97 -13.61 -1.68
N THR A 219 -10.82 -14.57 -1.98
CA THR A 219 -12.11 -14.38 -2.65
C THR A 219 -13.26 -14.23 -1.68
N VAL A 220 -14.24 -13.42 -2.05
CA VAL A 220 -15.52 -13.29 -1.36
C VAL A 220 -16.66 -13.48 -2.36
N ALA A 221 -17.62 -14.33 -2.02
CA ALA A 221 -18.84 -14.53 -2.78
C ALA A 221 -19.96 -13.71 -2.15
N LEU A 222 -20.64 -12.90 -2.98
CA LEU A 222 -21.68 -11.98 -2.54
C LEU A 222 -22.97 -12.27 -3.32
N LYS A 223 -24.11 -12.22 -2.61
CA LYS A 223 -25.44 -12.24 -3.22
C LYS A 223 -26.20 -10.99 -2.76
N LEU A 224 -26.47 -10.10 -3.71
CA LEU A 224 -26.90 -8.73 -3.48
C LEU A 224 -28.32 -8.55 -4.03
N PRO A 225 -29.29 -8.07 -3.23
CA PRO A 225 -30.58 -7.64 -3.75
C PRO A 225 -30.41 -6.33 -4.54
N LEU A 226 -30.97 -6.26 -5.75
CA LEU A 226 -30.86 -5.07 -6.62
C LEU A 226 -31.64 -3.85 -6.09
N SER A 227 -32.45 -4.04 -5.05
CA SER A 227 -33.30 -3.02 -4.41
C SER A 227 -32.66 -2.30 -3.21
N GLN A 228 -31.39 -2.58 -2.87
CA GLN A 228 -30.69 -2.00 -1.72
C GLN A 228 -29.70 -0.88 -2.08
N PRO A 229 -29.42 0.06 -1.14
CA PRO A 229 -28.58 1.21 -1.41
C PRO A 229 -27.14 0.82 -1.70
N SER A 230 -26.53 1.49 -2.69
CA SER A 230 -25.15 1.35 -3.22
C SER A 230 -24.15 0.84 -2.17
N PRO A 231 -23.95 -0.48 -2.07
CA PRO A 231 -23.07 -1.05 -1.08
C PRO A 231 -21.65 -1.11 -1.64
N SER A 232 -20.66 -0.85 -0.81
CA SER A 232 -19.26 -0.96 -1.20
C SER A 232 -18.54 -2.02 -0.40
N ILE A 233 -17.56 -2.65 -1.04
CA ILE A 233 -16.69 -3.62 -0.40
C ILE A 233 -15.23 -3.21 -0.57
N THR A 234 -14.46 -3.40 0.49
CA THR A 234 -13.07 -3.00 0.61
C THR A 234 -12.22 -4.22 0.91
N CYS A 235 -11.24 -4.50 0.07
CA CYS A 235 -10.15 -5.38 0.47
C CYS A 235 -9.14 -4.57 1.27
N VAL A 236 -8.65 -5.16 2.36
CA VAL A 236 -7.63 -4.61 3.24
C VAL A 236 -6.45 -5.56 3.25
N VAL A 237 -5.26 -5.04 2.93
CA VAL A 237 -3.99 -5.75 3.03
C VAL A 237 -3.17 -5.03 4.08
N SER A 238 -2.66 -5.76 5.08
CA SER A 238 -1.97 -5.15 6.22
C SER A 238 -0.95 -6.07 6.86
N ASN A 239 0.16 -5.50 7.30
CA ASN A 239 1.04 -6.06 8.32
C ASN A 239 1.06 -5.09 9.52
N PRO A 240 1.82 -5.34 10.61
CA PRO A 240 1.82 -4.44 11.76
C PRO A 240 2.32 -3.01 11.50
N GLY A 241 3.05 -2.75 10.41
CA GLY A 241 3.57 -1.43 10.07
C GLY A 241 2.78 -0.67 9.01
N ASP A 242 2.15 -1.37 8.06
CA ASP A 242 1.51 -0.76 6.89
C ASP A 242 0.14 -1.39 6.60
N ARG A 243 -0.81 -0.57 6.13
CA ARG A 243 -2.19 -0.96 5.80
C ARG A 243 -2.65 -0.23 4.54
N LYS A 244 -2.95 -1.00 3.50
CA LYS A 244 -3.44 -0.50 2.22
C LYS A 244 -4.79 -1.12 1.88
N THR A 245 -5.62 -0.38 1.15
CA THR A 245 -6.98 -0.79 0.83
C THR A 245 -7.33 -0.55 -0.63
N ALA A 246 -8.29 -1.30 -1.13
CA ALA A 246 -8.95 -1.06 -2.40
C ALA A 246 -10.44 -1.25 -2.21
N THR A 247 -11.27 -0.32 -2.71
CA THR A 247 -12.72 -0.34 -2.56
C THR A 247 -13.39 -0.43 -3.93
N ARG A 248 -14.49 -1.18 -4.02
CA ARG A 248 -15.38 -1.22 -5.18
C ARG A 248 -16.82 -0.97 -4.78
N ASP A 249 -17.52 -0.18 -5.59
CA ASP A 249 -18.98 -0.07 -5.55
C ASP A 249 -19.59 -1.31 -6.21
N LEU A 250 -20.49 -1.99 -5.50
CA LEU A 250 -21.12 -3.21 -5.97
C LEU A 250 -22.26 -2.94 -6.97
N GLY A 251 -22.80 -1.71 -6.99
CA GLY A 251 -23.75 -1.26 -8.00
C GLY A 251 -23.13 -1.23 -9.39
N GLU A 252 -21.91 -0.71 -9.55
CA GLU A 252 -21.19 -0.72 -10.84
C GLU A 252 -20.95 -2.15 -11.35
N VAL A 253 -20.55 -3.04 -10.44
CA VAL A 253 -20.30 -4.47 -10.72
C VAL A 253 -21.58 -5.16 -11.21
N CYS A 254 -22.73 -4.88 -10.60
CA CYS A 254 -24.00 -5.50 -10.94
C CYS A 254 -24.77 -4.79 -12.07
N ALA A 255 -24.39 -3.57 -12.46
CA ALA A 255 -25.02 -2.82 -13.57
C ALA A 255 -24.78 -3.46 -14.96
N HIS A 256 -23.76 -4.32 -15.09
CA HIS A 256 -23.35 -4.93 -16.36
C HIS A 256 -23.85 -6.37 -16.55
N GLY A 257 -25.07 -6.66 -16.07
CA GLY A 257 -25.76 -7.92 -16.36
C GLY A 257 -26.24 -7.98 -17.83
N PRO A 258 -26.37 -9.17 -18.46
CA PRO A 258 -26.82 -9.30 -19.86
C PRO A 258 -28.26 -8.82 -20.14
N HIS A 259 -29.00 -8.41 -19.11
CA HIS A 259 -30.39 -7.96 -19.18
C HIS A 259 -30.56 -6.66 -18.39
N GLY A 260 -30.09 -5.54 -18.95
CA GLY A 260 -30.68 -4.25 -18.64
C GLY A 260 -32.12 -4.21 -19.18
N PRO A 261 -33.11 -3.70 -18.42
CA PRO A 261 -34.41 -3.34 -18.97
C PRO A 261 -34.24 -2.25 -20.05
N ASP A 262 -35.07 -2.34 -21.09
CA ASP A 262 -35.16 -1.34 -22.17
C ASP A 262 -33.92 -1.04 -23.01
N GLY A 263 -33.56 -2.05 -23.82
CA GLY A 263 -33.13 -1.81 -25.21
C GLY A 263 -34.26 -1.28 -26.13
N SER A 264 -35.37 -0.76 -25.60
CA SER A 264 -36.52 -0.25 -26.35
C SER A 264 -36.59 1.30 -26.41
N ALA A 265 -35.87 1.99 -25.53
CA ALA A 265 -36.04 3.42 -25.28
C ALA A 265 -35.04 4.35 -26.02
N HIS A 266 -34.65 4.03 -27.27
CA HIS A 266 -33.89 4.99 -28.12
C HIS A 266 -34.09 4.84 -29.65
N LEU A 267 -35.30 4.49 -30.10
CA LEU A 267 -35.71 4.64 -31.51
C LEU A 267 -37.10 5.31 -31.62
N PRO A 268 -37.13 6.65 -31.47
CA PRO A 268 -37.73 7.42 -32.59
C PRO A 268 -36.88 8.62 -33.06
N ASP A 269 -35.84 9.03 -32.33
CA ASP A 269 -35.17 10.32 -32.58
C ASP A 269 -34.12 10.28 -33.71
N ILE A 270 -33.53 9.10 -33.97
CA ILE A 270 -32.59 8.90 -35.10
C ILE A 270 -33.35 8.89 -36.44
N LEU A 271 -34.60 8.40 -36.48
CA LEU A 271 -35.39 8.40 -37.72
C LEU A 271 -35.83 9.83 -38.11
N ALA A 272 -36.15 10.67 -37.12
CA ALA A 272 -36.47 12.08 -37.35
C ALA A 272 -35.23 12.87 -37.85
N THR A 273 -34.08 12.72 -37.19
CA THR A 273 -32.84 13.43 -37.57
C THR A 273 -32.26 12.97 -38.90
N VAL A 274 -32.30 11.67 -39.23
CA VAL A 274 -31.91 11.19 -40.57
C VAL A 274 -32.91 11.61 -41.64
N GLY A 275 -34.22 11.50 -41.37
CA GLY A 275 -35.28 11.89 -42.31
C GLY A 275 -35.23 13.37 -42.71
N VAL A 276 -35.01 14.26 -41.73
CA VAL A 276 -34.87 15.71 -41.99
C VAL A 276 -33.63 16.00 -42.85
N ASN A 277 -32.49 15.38 -42.58
CA ASN A 277 -31.27 15.59 -43.37
C ASN A 277 -31.41 15.08 -44.82
N VAL A 278 -32.01 13.90 -45.02
CA VAL A 278 -32.27 13.36 -46.37
C VAL A 278 -33.25 14.26 -47.14
N GLY A 279 -34.31 14.73 -46.49
CA GLY A 279 -35.26 15.68 -47.08
C GLY A 279 -34.61 17.00 -47.54
N LEU A 280 -33.70 17.54 -46.72
CA LEU A 280 -32.94 18.75 -47.05
C LEU A 280 -32.01 18.56 -48.26
N ILE A 281 -31.31 17.43 -48.32
CA ILE A 281 -30.41 17.08 -49.44
C ILE A 281 -31.19 16.90 -50.74
N VAL A 282 -32.31 16.17 -50.71
CA VAL A 282 -33.17 15.97 -51.90
C VAL A 282 -33.79 17.30 -52.35
N GLY A 283 -34.26 18.13 -51.41
CA GLY A 283 -34.78 19.47 -51.72
C GLY A 283 -33.74 20.36 -52.39
N ALA A 284 -32.51 20.40 -51.88
CA ALA A 284 -31.40 21.15 -52.48
C ALA A 284 -31.07 20.65 -53.89
N LEU A 285 -31.04 19.32 -54.12
CA LEU A 285 -30.82 18.72 -55.43
C LEU A 285 -31.89 19.12 -56.45
N VAL A 286 -33.18 19.12 -56.07
CA VAL A 286 -34.27 19.57 -56.93
C VAL A 286 -34.13 21.05 -57.29
N VAL A 287 -33.79 21.92 -56.32
CA VAL A 287 -33.56 23.35 -56.58
C VAL A 287 -32.39 23.55 -57.55
N VAL A 288 -31.27 22.84 -57.37
CA VAL A 288 -30.11 22.91 -58.29
C VAL A 288 -30.50 22.46 -59.70
N LEU A 289 -31.25 21.36 -59.85
CA LEU A 289 -31.73 20.89 -61.15
C LEU A 289 -32.70 21.88 -61.82
N LEU A 290 -33.56 22.57 -61.05
CA LEU A 290 -34.42 23.63 -61.57
C LEU A 290 -33.61 24.85 -62.03
N VAL A 291 -32.60 25.27 -61.25
CA VAL A 291 -31.70 26.36 -61.65
C VAL A 291 -30.90 26.00 -62.90
N ILE A 292 -30.41 24.76 -63.02
CA ILE A 292 -29.75 24.27 -64.25
C ILE A 292 -30.74 24.26 -65.41
N GLY A 293 -31.98 23.77 -65.21
CA GLY A 293 -33.02 23.79 -66.24
C GLY A 293 -33.38 25.21 -66.72
N VAL A 294 -33.42 26.18 -65.81
CA VAL A 294 -33.65 27.60 -66.12
C VAL A 294 -32.45 28.21 -66.84
N THR A 295 -31.21 28.00 -66.38
CA THR A 295 -30.02 28.54 -67.05
C THR A 295 -29.81 27.91 -68.43
N VAL A 296 -30.06 26.60 -68.60
CA VAL A 296 -30.05 25.92 -69.90
C VAL A 296 -31.17 26.44 -70.81
N ARG A 297 -32.38 26.71 -70.29
CA ARG A 297 -33.44 27.37 -71.08
C ARG A 297 -33.07 28.79 -71.49
N ILE A 298 -32.51 29.59 -70.59
CA ILE A 298 -32.03 30.95 -70.90
C ILE A 298 -30.93 30.87 -71.96
N TRP A 299 -29.97 29.95 -71.83
CA TRP A 299 -28.92 29.73 -72.81
C TRP A 299 -29.48 29.30 -74.18
N LEU A 300 -30.43 28.37 -74.22
CA LEU A 300 -31.15 27.97 -75.44
C LEU A 300 -31.99 29.11 -76.05
N MET A 301 -32.55 30.00 -75.24
CA MET A 301 -33.22 31.21 -75.73
C MET A 301 -32.23 32.26 -76.24
N CYS A 302 -31.07 32.41 -75.61
CA CYS A 302 -29.98 33.25 -76.09
C CYS A 302 -29.37 32.71 -77.39
N ASP A 303 -29.28 31.38 -77.54
CA ASP A 303 -28.75 30.74 -78.76
C ASP A 303 -29.76 30.82 -79.92
N ARG A 304 -31.04 30.54 -79.67
CA ARG A 304 -32.13 30.81 -80.65
C ARG A 304 -32.28 32.31 -80.94
N GLY A 305 -32.00 33.17 -79.96
CA GLY A 305 -31.93 34.62 -80.12
C GLY A 305 -30.72 35.08 -80.95
N ARG A 306 -29.59 34.38 -80.88
CA ARG A 306 -28.39 34.65 -81.68
C ARG A 306 -28.63 34.43 -83.18
N ILE A 307 -29.57 33.58 -83.56
CA ILE A 307 -30.03 33.40 -84.95
C ILE A 307 -30.86 34.60 -85.46
N ARG A 308 -31.31 35.51 -84.57
CA ARG A 308 -32.06 36.71 -84.95
C ARG A 308 -31.68 37.91 -84.09
N THR A 309 -30.52 38.52 -84.38
CA THR A 309 -30.40 39.93 -84.87
C THR A 309 -28.93 40.38 -84.96
N GLU A 310 -28.19 39.96 -86.00
CA GLU A 310 -27.11 40.82 -86.54
C GLU A 310 -27.73 41.93 -87.40
N ARG A 311 -28.26 42.95 -86.71
CA ARG A 311 -28.43 44.36 -87.13
C ARG A 311 -29.44 45.01 -86.17
N PHE A 312 -28.99 45.33 -84.96
CA PHE A 312 -28.87 46.71 -84.52
C PHE A 312 -27.98 46.78 -83.27
N ARG A 313 -27.50 47.99 -82.96
CA ARG A 313 -26.37 48.26 -82.07
C ARG A 313 -26.76 48.47 -80.61
N LEU A 314 -25.75 48.27 -79.76
CA LEU A 314 -25.47 48.89 -78.46
C LEU A 314 -26.20 48.39 -77.19
N CYS A 315 -25.35 48.25 -76.16
CA CYS A 315 -25.62 48.23 -74.72
C CYS A 315 -26.39 47.02 -74.12
N CYS A 316 -26.04 46.52 -72.93
CA CYS A 316 -25.07 47.01 -71.93
C CYS A 316 -23.95 46.02 -71.59
N TRP A 317 -22.84 46.59 -71.13
CA TRP A 317 -21.69 45.92 -70.55
C TRP A 317 -21.84 45.86 -69.01
N ARG A 318 -21.04 45.01 -68.35
CA ARG A 318 -20.45 45.22 -67.01
C ARG A 318 -21.40 45.60 -65.85
N GLN A 319 -21.51 44.70 -64.86
CA GLN A 319 -20.58 44.70 -63.72
C GLN A 319 -20.52 43.31 -63.06
#